data_AF-A0A7W1Q3Q7-F1
#
_entry.id   AF-A0A7W1Q3Q7-F1
#
_cell.length_a   1.000
_cell.length_b   1.000
_cell.length_c   1.000
_cell.angle_alpha   90.00
_cell.angle_beta   90.00
_cell.angle_gamma   90.00
#
_symmetry.space_group_name_H-M   'P 1'
#
loop_
_entity.id
_entity.type
_entity.pdbx_description
1 polymer ?
#
loop_
_entity_poly.entity_id
_entity_poly.type
_entity_poly.pdbx_seq_one_letter_code
_entity_poly.pdbx_strand_id
1 'polypeptide(L)'
;MWVSAPSRHTTSKRGDPITTETRINDRIRVPEVRLVGPNGEQVGIVRIEDALRLAQEAELDLVEVAAQARPPVCKLMDYGKFKYESAQKARESRRNQQLTTIKEQKLRPKIDTHDYETKRGHVRR
;
A
#
# COMPACT_ATOMS: atom_id res chain seq x y z
N MET A 1 40.79 -28.36 -16.25
CA MET A 1 39.76 -27.73 -17.10
C MET A 1 38.58 -27.37 -16.23
N TRP A 2 38.39 -26.09 -15.94
CA TRP A 2 37.23 -25.58 -15.21
C TRP A 2 36.96 -24.16 -15.71
N VAL A 3 35.69 -23.87 -16.04
CA VAL A 3 34.83 -22.73 -15.62
C VAL A 3 33.80 -22.43 -16.72
N SER A 4 32.56 -22.89 -16.54
CA SER A 4 31.40 -22.14 -16.00
C SER A 4 30.69 -21.29 -17.06
N ALA A 5 29.44 -21.69 -17.34
CA ALA A 5 28.47 -20.96 -18.14
C ALA A 5 27.90 -19.74 -17.38
N PRO A 6 27.64 -18.61 -18.03
CA PRO A 6 26.83 -17.55 -17.44
C PRO A 6 25.34 -17.75 -17.75
N SER A 7 24.59 -18.05 -16.68
CA SER A 7 23.14 -17.91 -16.58
C SER A 7 22.74 -16.45 -16.88
N ARG A 8 21.78 -16.23 -17.78
CA ARG A 8 21.27 -14.88 -18.08
C ARG A 8 20.16 -14.55 -17.09
N HIS A 9 20.49 -13.66 -16.16
CA HIS A 9 19.61 -13.19 -15.10
C HIS A 9 18.55 -12.21 -15.62
N THR A 10 17.28 -12.58 -15.41
CA THR A 10 16.10 -11.78 -15.02
C THR A 10 16.03 -10.30 -15.44
N THR A 11 15.04 -10.00 -16.29
CA THR A 11 14.55 -8.66 -16.61
C THR A 11 14.04 -7.92 -15.37
N SER A 12 14.72 -6.83 -15.02
CA SER A 12 14.30 -5.83 -14.04
C SER A 12 13.00 -5.15 -14.49
N LYS A 13 11.91 -5.35 -13.74
CA LYS A 13 10.72 -4.50 -13.82
C LYS A 13 11.02 -3.22 -13.03
N ARG A 14 11.33 -2.15 -13.77
CA ARG A 14 11.39 -0.78 -13.29
C ARG A 14 10.07 -0.43 -12.61
N GLY A 15 10.16 0.14 -11.41
CA GLY A 15 9.02 0.57 -10.61
C GLY A 15 8.23 1.64 -11.34
N ASP A 16 7.05 1.27 -11.83
CA ASP A 16 5.97 2.21 -12.04
C ASP A 16 5.52 2.72 -10.66
N PRO A 17 5.19 4.01 -10.50
CA PRO A 17 4.54 4.46 -9.29
C PRO A 17 3.29 3.61 -9.13
N ILE A 18 3.15 2.94 -7.99
CA ILE A 18 1.92 2.25 -7.60
C ILE A 18 0.90 3.37 -7.46
N THR A 19 0.28 3.79 -8.56
CA THR A 19 -1.00 4.45 -8.49
C THR A 19 -1.87 3.39 -7.82
N THR A 20 -2.19 3.60 -6.54
CA THR A 20 -3.14 2.80 -5.78
C THR A 20 -4.54 3.03 -6.33
N GLU A 21 -4.69 3.00 -7.66
CA GLU A 21 -5.96 2.90 -8.33
C GLU A 21 -6.29 1.42 -8.41
N THR A 22 -7.01 0.97 -7.39
CA THR A 22 -7.58 -0.37 -7.32
C THR A 22 -8.34 -0.63 -8.61
N ARG A 23 -7.91 -1.64 -9.38
CA ARG A 23 -8.62 -2.07 -10.59
C ARG A 23 -9.87 -2.81 -10.15
N ILE A 24 -11.00 -2.51 -10.78
CA ILE A 24 -12.31 -3.11 -10.47
C ILE A 24 -12.91 -3.71 -11.74
N ASN A 25 -13.70 -4.77 -11.58
CA ASN A 25 -14.55 -5.35 -12.61
C ASN A 25 -13.79 -5.61 -13.94
N ASP A 26 -14.21 -4.97 -15.04
CA ASP A 26 -13.70 -5.19 -16.41
C ASP A 26 -12.25 -4.75 -16.63
N ARG A 27 -11.61 -4.12 -15.64
CA ARG A 27 -10.19 -3.76 -15.73
C ARG A 27 -9.26 -4.96 -15.49
N ILE A 28 -9.78 -6.07 -14.98
CA ILE A 28 -9.03 -7.30 -14.71
C ILE A 28 -8.98 -8.14 -15.99
N ARG A 29 -7.85 -8.14 -16.70
CA ARG A 29 -7.68 -8.86 -17.98
C ARG A 29 -7.06 -10.25 -17.85
N VAL A 30 -7.30 -10.94 -16.72
CA VAL A 30 -6.79 -12.29 -16.50
C VAL A 30 -7.89 -13.34 -16.59
N PRO A 31 -7.59 -14.54 -17.12
CA PRO A 31 -8.60 -15.60 -17.26
C PRO A 31 -8.98 -16.23 -15.92
N GLU A 32 -8.04 -16.28 -14.96
CA GLU A 32 -8.21 -16.93 -13.66
C GLU A 32 -7.86 -15.97 -12.54
N VAL A 33 -8.70 -15.95 -11.51
CA VAL A 33 -8.55 -15.10 -10.32
C VAL A 33 -8.70 -15.96 -9.07
N ARG A 34 -7.94 -15.62 -8.03
CA ARG A 34 -8.19 -16.17 -6.69
C ARG A 34 -9.30 -15.36 -6.03
N LEU A 35 -10.46 -15.97 -5.83
CA LEU A 35 -11.62 -15.32 -5.23
C LEU A 35 -11.65 -15.48 -3.71
N VAL A 36 -11.88 -14.35 -3.04
CA VAL A 36 -12.14 -14.26 -1.62
C VAL A 36 -13.55 -13.72 -1.42
N GLY A 37 -14.38 -14.45 -0.68
CA GLY A 37 -15.75 -14.05 -0.33
C GLY A 37 -15.80 -12.85 0.62
N PRO A 38 -16.99 -12.28 0.83
CA PRO A 38 -17.21 -11.07 1.62
C PRO A 38 -16.75 -11.21 3.07
N ASN A 39 -16.93 -12.41 3.65
CA ASN A 39 -16.54 -12.71 5.03
C ASN A 39 -15.08 -13.16 5.17
N GLY A 40 -14.29 -13.09 4.10
CA GLY A 40 -12.90 -13.57 4.09
C GLY A 40 -12.75 -15.07 3.78
N GLU A 41 -13.83 -15.73 3.38
CA GLU A 41 -13.79 -17.12 2.90
C GLU A 41 -12.97 -17.24 1.62
N GLN A 42 -12.10 -18.24 1.52
CA GLN A 42 -11.32 -18.48 0.30
C GLN A 42 -12.07 -19.46 -0.60
N VAL A 43 -12.68 -18.95 -1.68
CA VAL A 43 -13.39 -19.78 -2.67
C VAL A 43 -12.40 -20.55 -3.55
N GLY A 44 -11.18 -20.02 -3.69
CA GLY A 44 -10.10 -20.65 -4.45
C GLY A 44 -9.86 -19.97 -5.80
N ILE A 45 -9.33 -20.72 -6.76
CA ILE A 45 -9.08 -20.21 -8.11
C ILE A 45 -10.32 -20.46 -8.95
N VAL A 46 -10.93 -19.38 -9.43
CA VAL A 46 -12.12 -19.40 -10.27
C VAL A 46 -11.89 -18.57 -11.52
N ARG A 47 -12.72 -18.79 -12.55
CA ARG A 47 -12.72 -17.91 -13.72
C ARG A 47 -13.28 -16.55 -13.33
N ILE A 48 -12.82 -15.52 -14.04
CA ILE A 48 -13.31 -14.16 -13.83
C ILE A 48 -14.82 -14.03 -14.06
N GLU A 49 -15.37 -14.77 -15.02
CA GLU A 49 -16.81 -14.79 -15.33
C GLU A 49 -17.63 -15.29 -14.14
N ASP A 50 -17.19 -16.38 -13.51
CA ASP A 50 -17.83 -16.92 -12.31
C ASP A 50 -17.70 -15.94 -11.13
N ALA A 51 -16.54 -15.30 -10.97
CA ALA A 51 -16.34 -14.30 -9.93
C ALA A 51 -17.24 -13.07 -10.12
N LEU A 52 -17.45 -12.61 -11.36
CA LEU A 52 -18.36 -11.51 -11.69
C LEU A 52 -19.82 -11.89 -11.46
N ARG A 53 -20.21 -13.13 -11.80
CA ARG A 53 -21.56 -13.63 -11.54
C ARG A 53 -21.84 -13.72 -10.04
N LEU A 54 -20.90 -14.25 -9.25
CA LEU A 54 -21.01 -14.29 -7.79
C LEU A 54 -21.08 -12.90 -7.16
N ALA A 55 -20.36 -11.92 -7.73
CA ALA A 55 -20.45 -10.53 -7.31
C ALA A 55 -21.85 -9.95 -7.55
N GLN A 56 -22.43 -10.20 -8.74
CA GLN A 56 -23.80 -9.77 -9.07
C GLN A 56 -24.86 -10.46 -8.21
N GLU A 57 -24.74 -11.78 -7.99
CA GLU A 57 -25.65 -12.55 -7.13
C GLU A 57 -25.63 -12.07 -5.67
N ALA A 58 -24.48 -11.58 -5.20
CA ALA A 58 -24.31 -11.06 -3.85
C ALA A 58 -24.57 -9.54 -3.73
N GLU A 59 -24.89 -8.85 -4.82
CA GLU A 59 -24.98 -7.36 -4.89
C GLU A 59 -23.71 -6.65 -4.37
N LEU A 60 -22.53 -7.23 -4.62
CA LEU A 60 -21.22 -6.71 -4.21
C LEU A 60 -20.34 -6.42 -5.43
N ASP A 61 -19.26 -5.67 -5.23
CA ASP A 61 -18.27 -5.42 -6.29
C ASP A 61 -17.13 -6.44 -6.25
N LEU A 62 -16.61 -6.80 -7.43
CA LEU A 62 -15.38 -7.58 -7.56
C LEU A 62 -14.18 -6.63 -7.56
N VAL A 63 -13.48 -6.58 -6.43
CA VAL A 63 -12.33 -5.67 -6.22
C VAL A 63 -11.02 -6.45 -6.26
N GLU A 64 -10.09 -6.02 -7.13
CA GLU A 64 -8.75 -6.58 -7.19
C GLU A 64 -7.90 -6.02 -6.03
N VAL A 65 -7.65 -6.84 -5.00
CA VAL A 65 -6.87 -6.43 -3.82
C VAL A 65 -5.36 -6.59 -4.07
N ALA A 66 -4.97 -7.58 -4.87
CA ALA A 66 -3.56 -7.84 -5.17
C ALA A 66 -3.35 -8.25 -6.64
N ALA A 67 -2.89 -7.29 -7.44
CA ALA A 67 -2.48 -7.48 -8.84
C ALA A 67 -1.18 -8.27 -9.01
N GLN A 68 -0.31 -8.23 -7.99
CA GLN A 68 1.06 -8.75 -8.07
C GLN A 68 1.14 -10.27 -7.88
N ALA A 69 0.07 -10.90 -7.37
CA ALA A 69 0.00 -12.34 -7.19
C ALA A 69 -0.30 -13.03 -8.52
N ARG A 70 0.22 -14.27 -8.69
CA ARG A 70 -0.13 -15.16 -9.81
C ARG A 70 -0.76 -16.43 -9.23
N PRO A 71 -2.08 -16.66 -9.38
CA PRO A 71 -3.10 -15.78 -9.98
C PRO A 71 -3.44 -14.55 -9.10
N PRO A 72 -3.93 -13.43 -9.68
CA PRO A 72 -4.26 -12.22 -8.94
C PRO A 72 -5.43 -12.46 -7.99
N VAL A 73 -5.45 -11.74 -6.87
CA VAL A 73 -6.42 -11.94 -5.80
C VAL A 73 -7.54 -10.91 -5.90
N CYS A 74 -8.75 -11.39 -6.09
CA CYS A 74 -9.98 -10.61 -6.11
C CYS A 74 -10.80 -10.91 -4.84
N LYS A 75 -11.38 -9.87 -4.25
CA LYS A 75 -12.26 -9.99 -3.09
C LYS A 75 -13.62 -9.35 -3.42
N LEU A 76 -14.69 -10.01 -3.02
CA LEU A 76 -16.04 -9.47 -3.06
C LEU A 76 -16.20 -8.46 -1.91
N MET A 77 -16.40 -7.19 -2.24
CA MET A 77 -16.63 -6.12 -1.25
C MET A 77 -17.33 -4.93 -1.89
N ASP A 78 -17.97 -4.09 -1.08
CA ASP A 78 -18.47 -2.79 -1.53
C ASP A 78 -17.29 -1.81 -1.72
N TYR A 79 -17.06 -1.39 -2.96
CA TYR A 79 -15.96 -0.47 -3.29
C TYR A 79 -16.18 0.95 -2.72
N GLY A 80 -17.43 1.41 -2.66
CA GLY A 80 -17.79 2.73 -2.16
C GLY A 80 -17.44 2.90 -0.69
N LYS A 81 -17.83 1.92 0.14
CA LYS A 81 -17.50 1.91 1.57
C LYS A 81 -16.00 1.78 1.80
N PHE A 82 -15.33 0.88 1.09
CA PHE A 82 -13.89 0.67 1.23
C PHE A 82 -13.05 1.92 0.86
N LYS A 83 -13.42 2.63 -0.20
CA LYS A 83 -12.75 3.88 -0.59
C LYS A 83 -12.89 4.97 0.48
N TYR A 84 -14.05 5.06 1.11
CA TYR A 84 -14.28 6.02 2.20
C TYR A 84 -13.43 5.66 3.43
N GLU A 85 -13.48 4.41 3.88
CA GLU A 85 -12.73 3.94 5.06
C GLU A 85 -11.22 4.04 4.86
N SER A 86 -10.71 3.65 3.68
CA SER A 86 -9.29 3.78 3.35
C SER A 86 -8.83 5.25 3.30
N ALA A 87 -9.64 6.16 2.77
CA ALA A 87 -9.35 7.59 2.77
C ALA A 87 -9.35 8.17 4.19
N GLN A 88 -10.30 7.77 5.05
CA GLN A 88 -10.34 8.18 6.45
C GLN A 88 -9.11 7.65 7.21
N LYS A 89 -8.80 6.36 7.07
CA LYS A 89 -7.61 5.74 7.69
C LYS A 89 -6.31 6.38 7.20
N ALA A 90 -6.21 6.72 5.92
CA ALA A 90 -5.03 7.41 5.38
C ALA A 90 -4.89 8.83 5.95
N ARG A 91 -5.99 9.55 6.15
CA ARG A 91 -6.00 10.87 6.81
C ARG A 91 -5.62 10.76 8.28
N GLU A 92 -6.16 9.79 9.00
CA GLU A 92 -5.79 9.52 10.39
C GLU A 92 -4.32 9.11 10.53
N SER A 93 -3.84 8.22 9.67
CA SER A 93 -2.43 7.81 9.66
C SER A 93 -1.51 8.98 9.36
N ARG A 94 -1.86 9.86 8.41
CA ARG A 94 -1.08 11.08 8.12
C ARG A 94 -1.09 12.07 9.28
N ARG A 95 -2.21 12.19 10.01
CA ARG A 95 -2.30 13.03 11.22
C ARG A 95 -1.52 12.44 12.40
N ASN A 96 -1.52 11.12 12.54
CA ASN A 96 -0.83 10.40 13.61
C ASN A 96 0.66 10.19 13.34
N GLN A 97 1.09 10.26 12.07
CA GLN A 97 2.51 10.35 11.74
C GLN A 97 3.06 11.63 12.35
N GLN A 98 3.82 11.47 13.45
CA GLN A 98 4.53 12.56 14.07
C GLN A 98 5.52 13.13 13.05
N LEU A 99 5.25 14.33 12.55
CA LEU A 99 6.17 15.12 11.75
C LEU A 99 7.32 15.56 12.68
N THR A 100 8.33 14.70 12.83
CA THR A 100 9.57 15.04 13.53
C THR A 100 10.31 16.10 12.74
N THR A 101 9.96 17.37 12.99
CA THR A 101 10.65 18.52 12.40
C THR A 101 11.91 18.78 13.23
N ILE A 102 13.08 18.54 12.65
CA ILE A 102 14.36 18.82 13.30
C ILE A 102 14.53 20.34 13.39
N LYS A 103 14.47 20.90 14.61
CA LYS A 103 14.74 22.32 14.86
C LYS A 103 16.23 22.50 15.15
N GLU A 104 17.00 22.95 14.17
CA GLU A 104 18.41 23.29 14.37
C GLU A 104 18.54 24.63 15.11
N GLN A 105 19.22 24.65 16.26
CA GLN A 105 19.62 25.89 16.94
C GLN A 105 21.10 26.19 16.71
N LYS A 106 21.40 27.39 16.17
CA LYS A 106 22.76 27.90 16.01
C LYS A 106 23.22 28.60 17.28
N LEU A 107 24.30 28.13 17.89
CA LEU A 107 24.96 28.76 19.04
C LEU A 107 26.19 29.56 18.59
N ARG A 108 26.41 30.74 19.19
CA ARG A 108 27.61 31.56 18.96
C ARG A 108 28.62 31.33 20.12
N PRO A 109 29.94 31.46 19.89
CA PRO A 109 30.94 31.19 20.94
C PRO A 109 31.02 32.23 22.09
N LYS A 110 30.38 33.40 21.96
CA LYS A 110 30.29 34.44 23.00
C LYS A 110 28.91 34.43 23.68
N ILE A 111 28.53 33.30 24.28
CA ILE A 111 27.27 33.20 25.03
C ILE A 111 27.50 33.50 26.51
N ASP A 112 26.59 34.27 27.09
CA ASP A 112 26.51 34.47 28.54
C ASP A 112 25.89 33.22 29.19
N THR A 113 26.26 32.92 30.44
CA THR A 113 25.86 31.70 31.17
C THR A 113 24.32 31.57 31.22
N HIS A 114 23.62 32.70 31.32
CA HIS A 114 22.16 32.77 31.34
C HIS A 114 21.50 32.43 29.98
N ASP A 115 22.13 32.82 28.86
CA ASP A 115 21.63 32.54 27.50
C ASP A 115 21.84 31.07 27.12
N TYR A 116 22.91 30.45 27.64
CA TYR A 116 23.17 29.01 27.48
C TYR A 116 22.10 28.14 28.15
N GLU A 117 21.69 28.47 29.38
CA GLU A 117 20.66 27.71 30.10
C GLU A 117 19.29 27.77 29.40
N THR A 118 18.93 28.94 28.87
CA THR A 118 17.68 29.15 28.13
C THR A 118 17.65 28.36 26.82
N LYS A 119 18.77 28.32 26.07
CA LYS A 119 18.86 27.56 24.81
C LYS A 119 18.93 26.05 25.04
N ARG A 120 19.60 25.58 26.11
CA ARG A 120 19.61 24.16 26.49
C ARG A 120 18.21 23.64 26.82
N GLY A 121 17.39 24.45 27.48
CA GLY A 121 15.99 24.13 27.79
C GLY A 121 15.14 23.92 26.53
N HIS A 122 15.40 24.68 25.46
CA HIS A 122 14.70 24.57 24.18
C HIS A 122 15.15 23.38 23.31
N VAL A 123 16.37 22.86 23.50
CA VAL A 123 16.91 21.72 22.73
C VAL A 123 16.54 20.37 23.35
N ARG A 124 16.28 20.32 24.67
CA ARG A 124 15.95 19.08 25.39
C ARG A 124 14.45 18.71 25.36
N ARG A 125 13.58 19.55 24.78
CA ARG A 125 12.14 19.32 24.64
C ARG A 125 11.76 18.87 23.23
#